data_AF-A0A3E0P9L3-F1
#
_entry.id   AF-A0A3E0P9L3-F1
#
_cell.length_a   1.000
_cell.length_b   1.000
_cell.length_c   1.000
_cell.angle_alpha   90.00
_cell.angle_beta   90.00
_cell.angle_gamma   90.00
#
_symmetry.space_group_name_H-M   'P 1'
#
loop_
_entity.id
_entity.type
_entity.pdbx_description
1 polymer ?
#
loop_
_entity_poly.entity_id
_entity_poly.type
_entity_poly.pdbx_seq_one_letter_code
_entity_poly.pdbx_strand_id
1 'polypeptide(L)'
;MISVVAIFEDIGAADRLLGELAAEGLNPMRTRVEGSDRGTRIALEVEEENHDAMVDRLRAAGADEVEVEMSLAPEGAEGPALDDPTPPPPV
;
A
#
# COMPACT_ATOMS: atom_id res chain seq x y z
N MET A 1 -8.59 3.94 3.44
CA MET A 1 -7.49 3.94 2.45
C MET A 1 -7.06 2.51 2.25
N ILE A 2 -6.86 2.08 1.00
CA ILE A 2 -6.51 0.70 0.67
C ILE A 2 -5.13 0.69 0.03
N SER A 3 -4.28 -0.23 0.48
CA SER A 3 -2.97 -0.48 -0.13
C SER A 3 -3.10 -1.73 -1.00
N VAL A 4 -2.95 -1.56 -2.30
CA VAL A 4 -2.93 -2.67 -3.26
C VAL A 4 -1.47 -2.96 -3.60
N VAL A 5 -1.02 -4.17 -3.34
CA VAL A 5 0.34 -4.62 -3.61
C VAL A 5 0.31 -5.64 -4.74
N ALA A 6 1.14 -5.44 -5.75
CA ALA A 6 1.33 -6.40 -6.83
C ALA A 6 2.80 -6.81 -6.94
N ILE A 7 3.05 -8.07 -7.31
CA ILE A 7 4.38 -8.60 -7.57
C ILE A 7 4.46 -8.99 -9.05
N PHE A 8 5.48 -8.46 -9.73
CA PHE A 8 5.79 -8.77 -11.12
C PHE A 8 7.16 -9.46 -11.19
N GLU A 9 7.28 -10.58 -11.90
CA GLU A 9 8.61 -11.16 -12.17
C GLU A 9 9.46 -10.23 -13.05
N ASP A 10 8.82 -9.50 -13.97
CA ASP A 10 9.49 -8.60 -14.92
C ASP A 10 9.39 -7.13 -14.48
N ILE A 11 10.56 -6.48 -14.31
CA ILE A 11 10.67 -5.06 -13.93
C ILE A 11 10.02 -4.13 -15.00
N GLY A 12 10.03 -4.51 -16.27
CA GLY A 12 9.47 -3.72 -17.36
C GLY A 12 7.94 -3.74 -17.43
N ALA A 13 7.30 -4.79 -16.91
CA ALA A 13 5.84 -4.88 -16.80
C ALA A 13 5.29 -3.84 -15.82
N ALA A 14 5.99 -3.64 -14.70
CA ALA A 14 5.65 -2.67 -13.66
C ALA A 14 5.58 -1.23 -14.20
N ASP A 15 6.62 -0.80 -14.92
CA ASP A 15 6.72 0.57 -15.42
C ASP A 15 5.67 0.87 -16.50
N ARG A 16 5.42 -0.08 -17.41
CA ARG A 16 4.35 0.03 -18.41
C ARG A 16 2.98 0.17 -17.75
N LEU A 17 2.70 -0.65 -16.75
CA LEU A 17 1.43 -0.64 -16.06
C LEU A 17 1.13 0.72 -15.41
N LEU A 18 2.13 1.34 -14.77
CA LEU A 18 1.96 2.67 -14.19
C LEU A 18 1.58 3.71 -15.25
N GLY A 19 2.15 3.61 -16.45
CA GLY A 19 1.78 4.44 -17.59
C GLY A 19 0.35 4.18 -18.10
N GLU A 20 -0.07 2.92 -18.14
CA GLU A 20 -1.43 2.53 -18.55
C GLU A 20 -2.48 3.02 -17.54
N LEU A 21 -2.26 2.79 -16.24
CA LEU A 21 -3.14 3.27 -15.17
C LEU A 21 -3.34 4.79 -15.22
N ALA A 22 -2.27 5.54 -15.45
CA ALA A 22 -2.35 6.99 -15.59
C ALA A 22 -3.15 7.42 -16.82
N ALA A 23 -3.00 6.72 -17.96
CA ALA A 23 -3.75 7.00 -19.18
C ALA A 23 -5.26 6.73 -19.03
N GLU A 24 -5.63 5.83 -18.12
CA GLU A 24 -7.02 5.47 -17.81
C GLU A 24 -7.64 6.33 -16.72
N GLY A 25 -6.87 7.25 -16.14
CA GLY A 25 -7.32 8.12 -15.04
C GLY A 25 -7.33 7.43 -13.67
N LEU A 26 -6.89 6.17 -13.58
CA LEU A 26 -6.72 5.43 -12.33
C LEU A 26 -5.38 5.80 -11.69
N ASN A 27 -5.34 7.00 -11.11
CA ASN A 27 -4.13 7.50 -10.47
C ASN A 27 -4.10 7.12 -8.99
N PRO A 28 -3.15 6.26 -8.56
CA PRO A 28 -2.94 6.02 -7.14
C PRO A 28 -2.48 7.30 -6.44
N MET A 29 -2.91 7.48 -5.19
CA MET A 29 -2.46 8.59 -4.34
C MET A 29 -0.96 8.48 -4.06
N ARG A 30 -0.48 7.25 -3.89
CA ARG A 30 0.94 6.96 -3.68
C ARG A 30 1.33 5.68 -4.38
N THR A 31 2.49 5.72 -5.03
CA THR A 31 3.12 4.56 -5.66
C THR A 31 4.48 4.34 -5.02
N ARG A 32 4.79 3.10 -4.64
CA ARG A 32 6.10 2.68 -4.19
C ARG A 32 6.49 1.42 -4.96
N VAL A 33 7.69 1.43 -5.55
CA VAL A 33 8.25 0.28 -6.26
C VAL A 33 9.47 -0.18 -5.49
N GLU A 34 9.51 -1.47 -5.16
CA GLU A 34 10.57 -2.11 -4.40
C GLU A 34 11.03 -3.37 -5.13
N GLY A 35 12.34 -3.52 -5.34
CA GLY A 35 12.91 -4.78 -5.81
C GLY A 35 12.91 -5.81 -4.67
N SER A 36 12.46 -7.02 -4.97
CA SER A 36 12.43 -8.17 -4.08
C SER A 36 13.15 -9.35 -4.73
N ASP A 37 13.58 -10.33 -3.94
CA ASP A 37 14.15 -11.60 -4.45
C ASP A 37 13.18 -12.36 -5.37
N ARG A 38 11.87 -12.08 -5.28
CA ARG A 38 10.82 -12.68 -6.12
C ARG A 38 10.42 -11.85 -7.35
N GLY A 39 11.00 -10.66 -7.54
CA GLY A 39 10.65 -9.75 -8.63
C GLY A 39 10.46 -8.30 -8.16
N THR A 40 9.66 -7.54 -8.90
CA THR A 40 9.32 -6.15 -8.61
C THR A 40 8.01 -6.07 -7.86
N ARG A 41 8.07 -5.61 -6.61
CA ARG A 41 6.89 -5.33 -5.80
C ARG A 41 6.45 -3.89 -6.02
N ILE A 42 5.19 -3.67 -6.35
CA ILE A 42 4.59 -2.34 -6.48
C ILE A 42 3.49 -2.24 -5.43
N ALA A 43 3.57 -1.23 -4.57
CA ALA A 43 2.52 -0.86 -3.64
C ALA A 43 1.84 0.43 -4.12
N LEU A 44 0.52 0.37 -4.27
CA LEU A 44 -0.34 1.43 -4.77
C LEU A 44 -1.37 1.77 -3.68
N GLU A 45 -1.27 2.97 -3.11
CA GLU A 45 -2.30 3.49 -2.21
C GLU A 45 -3.40 4.13 -3.05
N VAL A 46 -4.62 3.59 -2.94
CA VAL A 46 -5.78 4.00 -3.71
C VAL A 46 -6.99 4.24 -2.80
N GLU A 47 -7.95 4.98 -3.34
CA GLU A 47 -9.26 5.14 -2.68
C GLU A 47 -10.06 3.84 -2.74
N GLU A 48 -10.95 3.66 -1.78
CA GLU A 48 -11.76 2.44 -1.67
C GLU A 48 -12.65 2.24 -2.90
N GLU A 49 -13.18 3.30 -3.51
CA GLU A 49 -14.00 3.17 -4.73
C GLU A 49 -13.22 2.69 -5.97
N ASN A 50 -11.89 2.85 -5.97
CA ASN A 50 -11.03 2.58 -7.11
C ASN A 50 -10.20 1.29 -6.96
N HIS A 51 -10.24 0.63 -5.79
CA HIS A 51 -9.36 -0.51 -5.50
C HIS A 51 -9.68 -1.75 -6.36
N ASP A 52 -10.95 -2.06 -6.59
CA ASP A 52 -11.35 -3.20 -7.44
C ASP A 52 -10.82 -3.04 -8.87
N ALA A 53 -11.02 -1.86 -9.46
CA ALA A 53 -10.52 -1.54 -10.80
C ALA A 53 -8.98 -1.62 -10.86
N MET A 54 -8.29 -1.19 -9.80
CA MET A 54 -6.83 -1.29 -9.71
C MET A 54 -6.36 -2.75 -9.68
N VAL A 55 -7.02 -3.60 -8.89
CA VAL A 55 -6.70 -5.05 -8.79
C VAL A 55 -6.89 -5.75 -10.14
N ASP A 56 -8.01 -5.48 -10.82
CA ASP A 56 -8.26 -6.07 -12.14
C ASP A 56 -7.19 -5.66 -13.15
N ARG A 57 -6.70 -4.42 -13.10
CA ARG A 57 -5.63 -3.94 -13.98
C ARG A 57 -4.29 -4.57 -13.69
N LEU A 58 -3.92 -4.68 -12.42
CA LEU A 58 -2.69 -5.36 -12.00
C LEU A 58 -2.68 -6.81 -12.49
N ARG A 59 -3.81 -7.53 -12.34
CA ARG A 59 -3.96 -8.89 -12.86
C ARG A 59 -3.92 -8.97 -14.38
N ALA A 60 -4.62 -8.07 -15.08
CA ALA A 60 -4.62 -8.01 -16.54
C ALA A 60 -3.22 -7.71 -17.12
N ALA A 61 -2.41 -6.95 -16.38
CA ALA A 61 -1.03 -6.64 -16.73
C ALA A 61 -0.04 -7.79 -16.46
N GLY A 62 -0.52 -8.91 -15.92
CA GLY A 62 0.30 -10.09 -15.64
C GLY A 62 1.04 -10.02 -14.30
N ALA A 63 0.49 -9.31 -13.29
CA ALA A 63 0.96 -9.48 -11.92
C ALA A 63 0.82 -10.95 -11.52
N ASP A 64 1.90 -11.53 -11.01
CA ASP A 64 1.92 -12.92 -10.56
C ASP A 64 1.11 -13.09 -9.27
N GLU A 65 1.25 -12.11 -8.36
CA GLU A 65 0.51 -12.04 -7.11
C GLU A 65 -0.04 -10.63 -6.91
N VAL A 66 -1.29 -10.53 -6.44
CA VAL A 66 -1.93 -9.27 -6.07
C VAL A 66 -2.56 -9.42 -4.69
N GLU A 67 -2.05 -8.66 -3.73
CA GLU A 67 -2.52 -8.57 -2.36
C GLU A 67 -3.23 -7.24 -2.12
N VAL A 68 -4.33 -7.27 -1.37
CA VAL A 68 -5.09 -6.07 -1.00
C VAL A 68 -5.09 -5.96 0.51
N GLU A 69 -4.42 -4.94 1.02
CA GLU A 69 -4.33 -4.66 2.45
C GLU A 69 -5.25 -3.48 2.79
N MET A 70 -6.27 -3.75 3.61
CA MET A 70 -7.10 -2.71 4.21
C MET A 70 -6.36 -2.14 5.43
N SER A 71 -5.83 -0.92 5.30
CA SER A 71 -5.35 -0.18 6.47
C SER A 71 -6.55 0.33 7.28
N LEU A 72 -7.03 -0.53 8.17
CA LEU A 72 -7.73 -0.08 9.37
C LEU A 72 -6.68 0.65 10.20
N ALA A 73 -6.70 1.98 10.20
CA ALA A 73 -6.07 2.71 11.28
C ALA A 73 -6.60 2.09 12.58
N PRO A 74 -5.76 1.60 13.51
CA PRO A 74 -6.27 1.04 14.75
C PRO A 74 -7.06 2.13 15.49
N GLU A 75 -8.39 2.07 15.44
CA GLU A 75 -9.24 2.81 16.37
C GLU A 75 -9.00 2.20 17.75
N GLY A 76 -8.21 2.88 18.59
CA GLY A 76 -8.05 2.52 19.99
C GLY A 76 -6.68 1.98 20.36
N ALA A 77 -5.68 2.87 20.37
CA ALA A 77 -4.44 2.67 21.11
C ALA A 77 -4.09 3.92 21.94
N GLU A 78 -5.03 4.42 22.74
CA GLU A 78 -4.70 5.06 24.01
C GLU A 78 -5.39 4.23 25.11
N GLY A 79 -4.59 3.40 25.79
CA GLY A 79 -4.97 2.71 27.03
C GLY A 79 -5.24 3.71 28.16
N PRO A 80 -5.72 3.24 29.33
CA PRO A 80 -6.14 4.14 30.40
C PRO A 80 -5.01 5.10 30.80
N ALA A 81 -5.32 6.39 30.88
CA ALA A 81 -4.49 7.37 31.57
C ALA A 81 -4.41 6.97 33.05
N LEU A 82 -3.37 6.19 33.40
CA LEU A 82 -2.97 6.01 34.78
C LEU A 82 -1.92 7.08 35.07
N ASP A 83 -2.32 8.05 35.88
CA ASP A 83 -1.47 9.01 36.56
C ASP A 83 -0.23 8.32 37.17
N ASP A 84 0.94 8.40 36.51
CA ASP A 84 2.23 8.06 37.13
C ASP A 84 2.94 9.37 37.52
N PRO A 85 2.84 9.83 38.78
CA PRO A 85 3.56 11.02 39.24
C PRO A 85 5.06 10.72 39.26
N THR A 86 5.78 11.20 38.25
CA THR A 86 7.25 11.06 38.21
C THR A 86 7.86 11.68 39.48
N PRO A 87 8.62 10.93 40.31
CA PRO A 87 9.20 11.48 41.52
C PRO A 87 10.28 12.54 41.19
N PRO A 88 10.39 13.65 41.95
CA PRO A 88 11.41 14.67 41.70
C PRO A 88 12.82 14.15 42.05
N PRO A 89 13.88 14.70 41.41
CA PRO A 89 15.27 14.31 41.70
C PRO A 89 15.71 14.74 43.11
N PRO A 90 16.67 14.02 43.73
CA PRO A 90 17.16 14.37 45.07
C PRO A 90 18.00 15.65 45.06
N VAL A 91 17.79 16.50 46.07
CA VAL A 91 18.67 17.63 46.44
C VAL A 91 19.73 17.13 47.41
#